data_AF-A0AAE2CAT6-F1
#
_entry.id   AF-A0AAE2CAT6-F1
#
_cell.length_a   1.000
_cell.length_b   1.000
_cell.length_c   1.000
_cell.angle_alpha   90.00
_cell.angle_beta   90.00
_cell.angle_gamma   90.00
#
_symmetry.space_group_name_H-M   'P 1'
#
loop_
_entity.id
_entity.type
_entity.pdbx_description
1 polymer ?
#
loop_
_entity_poly.entity_id
_entity_poly.type
_entity_poly.pdbx_seq_one_letter_code
_entity_poly.pdbx_strand_id
1 'polypeptide(L)'
;MDPPTSWDSLRKQARKLEAQLDEQMHLYRKLVSTKVDNSNDNDLESGIDQLLKQLQQVNVQMQAWVSSGGSEIFSHTLTRHQEIFQDLTQEFKRLHSSQRAKKEHASLLEDFREFDRTRLDLEDGGGSYDQALLKERASIHRSSGQMDSVISQAQETLKSLMFQRSTFGGINSKLSNVSSRLPTVNHILSAIKKKKSMDTIILSLVASVCTFLILIYWWTK
;
A
#
# COMPACT_ATOMS: atom_id res chain seq x y z
N MET A 1 18.35 23.77 -23.70
CA MET A 1 18.96 22.86 -22.69
C MET A 1 18.25 23.15 -21.40
N ASP A 2 17.15 22.46 -21.14
CA ASP A 2 16.36 22.65 -19.93
C ASP A 2 17.20 22.26 -18.70
N PRO A 3 17.15 23.03 -17.60
CA PRO A 3 17.90 22.71 -16.41
C PRO A 3 17.53 21.30 -15.92
N PRO A 4 18.50 20.49 -15.48
CA PRO A 4 18.23 19.14 -15.01
C PRO A 4 17.19 19.22 -13.89
N THR A 5 16.05 18.55 -14.09
CA THR A 5 14.90 18.56 -13.18
C THR A 5 15.40 18.30 -11.76
N SER A 6 15.45 19.33 -10.91
CA SER A 6 16.08 19.21 -9.60
C SER A 6 15.37 18.12 -8.80
N TRP A 7 16.13 17.24 -8.14
CA TRP A 7 15.59 16.21 -7.24
C TRP A 7 14.50 16.73 -6.30
N ASP A 8 14.67 17.94 -5.76
CA ASP A 8 13.69 18.59 -4.87
C ASP A 8 12.37 18.91 -5.58
N SER A 9 12.41 19.22 -6.88
CA SER A 9 11.21 19.48 -7.68
C SER A 9 10.39 18.19 -7.88
N LEU A 10 11.05 17.09 -8.24
CA LEU A 10 10.42 15.76 -8.34
C LEU A 10 9.84 15.34 -7.00
N ARG A 11 10.59 15.51 -5.90
CA ARG A 11 10.12 15.16 -4.56
C ARG A 11 8.89 15.94 -4.14
N LYS A 12 8.86 17.26 -4.40
CA LYS A 12 7.68 18.09 -4.15
C LYS A 12 6.50 17.65 -5.00
N GLN A 13 6.73 17.30 -6.27
CA GLN A 13 5.69 16.81 -7.17
C GLN A 13 5.11 15.48 -6.70
N ALA A 14 5.94 14.51 -6.31
CA ALA A 14 5.49 13.23 -5.77
C ALA A 14 4.61 13.42 -4.53
N ARG A 15 5.06 14.23 -3.55
CA ARG A 15 4.27 14.52 -2.34
C ARG A 15 2.92 15.17 -2.65
N LYS A 16 2.87 16.07 -3.63
CA LYS A 16 1.62 16.71 -4.06
C LYS A 16 0.68 15.68 -4.68
N LEU A 17 1.18 14.82 -5.56
CA LEU A 17 0.40 13.76 -6.19
C LEU A 17 -0.08 12.72 -5.16
N GLU A 18 0.77 12.33 -4.22
CA GLU A 18 0.40 11.45 -3.09
C GLU A 18 -0.77 12.04 -2.29
N ALA A 19 -0.67 13.31 -1.88
CA ALA A 19 -1.73 13.96 -1.11
C ALA A 19 -3.05 14.09 -1.88
N GLN A 20 -2.98 14.42 -3.17
CA GLN A 20 -4.16 14.47 -4.05
C GLN A 20 -4.78 13.08 -4.22
N LEU A 21 -3.95 12.06 -4.39
CA LEU A 21 -4.41 10.68 -4.54
C LEU A 21 -5.08 10.17 -3.27
N ASP A 22 -4.54 10.47 -2.09
CA ASP A 22 -5.15 10.15 -0.79
C ASP A 22 -6.54 10.80 -0.63
N GLU A 23 -6.67 12.08 -0.98
CA GLU A 23 -7.94 12.80 -0.92
C GLU A 23 -8.99 12.19 -1.84
N GLN A 24 -8.63 11.90 -3.10
CA GLN A 24 -9.52 11.26 -4.06
C GLN A 24 -9.89 9.83 -3.63
N MET A 25 -8.95 9.08 -3.05
CA MET A 25 -9.19 7.73 -2.50
C MET A 25 -10.19 7.76 -1.35
N HIS A 26 -10.12 8.78 -0.48
CA HIS A 26 -11.08 8.98 0.60
C HIS A 26 -12.49 9.29 0.07
N LEU A 27 -12.59 10.15 -0.94
CA LEU A 27 -13.87 10.45 -1.60
C LEU A 27 -14.45 9.20 -2.27
N TYR A 28 -13.61 8.43 -2.97
CA TYR A 28 -14.01 7.18 -3.62
C TYR A 28 -14.50 6.15 -2.60
N ARG A 29 -13.80 5.99 -1.47
CA ARG A 29 -14.23 5.09 -0.38
C ARG A 29 -15.58 5.52 0.21
N LYS A 30 -15.79 6.82 0.41
CA LYS A 30 -17.07 7.35 0.89
C LYS A 30 -18.17 7.02 -0.12
N LEU A 31 -17.93 7.26 -1.40
CA LEU A 31 -18.87 6.97 -2.47
C LEU A 31 -19.25 5.48 -2.50
N VAL A 32 -18.25 4.59 -2.52
CA VAL A 32 -18.42 3.12 -2.45
C VAL A 32 -19.21 2.67 -1.22
N SER A 33 -19.25 3.48 -0.15
CA SER A 33 -20.06 3.22 1.05
C SER A 33 -21.46 3.82 0.99
N THR A 34 -21.66 4.97 0.33
CA THR A 34 -22.90 5.76 0.44
C THR A 34 -23.91 5.57 -0.68
N LYS A 35 -23.53 5.18 -1.91
CA LYS A 35 -24.50 5.06 -3.01
C LYS A 35 -24.02 4.22 -4.20
N VAL A 36 -24.94 3.47 -4.80
CA VAL A 36 -24.81 2.81 -6.12
C VAL A 36 -25.34 3.79 -7.17
N ASP A 37 -24.60 4.87 -7.46
CA ASP A 37 -25.02 5.83 -8.49
C ASP A 37 -23.92 5.90 -9.56
N ASN A 38 -24.16 5.21 -10.68
CA ASN A 38 -23.11 4.78 -11.62
C ASN A 38 -22.38 5.90 -12.36
N SER A 39 -22.94 7.11 -12.45
CA SER A 39 -22.43 8.14 -13.35
C SER A 39 -21.18 8.85 -12.83
N ASN A 40 -21.09 9.09 -11.51
CA ASN A 40 -19.98 9.84 -10.92
C ASN A 40 -18.78 8.93 -10.55
N ASP A 41 -18.98 7.61 -10.58
CA ASP A 41 -17.98 6.61 -10.20
C ASP A 41 -16.84 6.55 -11.21
N ASN A 42 -17.18 6.54 -12.51
CA ASN A 42 -16.23 6.34 -13.59
C ASN A 42 -15.31 7.56 -13.77
N ASP A 43 -15.83 8.76 -13.55
CA ASP A 43 -15.05 10.00 -13.62
C ASP A 43 -14.02 10.06 -12.49
N LEU A 44 -14.43 9.67 -11.27
CA LEU A 44 -13.54 9.61 -10.11
C LEU A 44 -12.49 8.50 -10.24
N GLU A 45 -12.90 7.33 -10.74
CA GLU A 45 -12.01 6.20 -11.02
C GLU A 45 -10.95 6.56 -12.07
N SER A 46 -11.35 7.15 -13.19
CA SER A 46 -10.43 7.59 -14.25
C SER A 46 -9.48 8.69 -13.77
N GLY A 47 -9.93 9.58 -12.89
CA GLY A 47 -9.09 10.59 -12.24
C GLY A 47 -8.03 9.97 -11.33
N ILE A 48 -8.39 8.96 -10.54
CA ILE A 48 -7.47 8.22 -9.69
C ILE A 48 -6.42 7.46 -10.52
N ASP A 49 -6.85 6.80 -11.61
CA ASP A 49 -5.95 6.11 -12.53
C ASP A 49 -4.97 7.07 -13.21
N GLN A 50 -5.42 8.27 -13.58
CA GLN A 50 -4.56 9.29 -14.16
C GLN A 50 -3.52 9.79 -13.15
N LEU A 51 -3.92 10.03 -11.90
CA LEU A 51 -3.00 10.42 -10.82
C LEU A 51 -1.97 9.33 -10.51
N LEU A 52 -2.39 8.06 -10.50
CA LEU A 52 -1.49 6.91 -10.34
C LEU A 52 -0.45 6.86 -11.47
N LYS A 53 -0.87 7.03 -12.73
CA LYS A 53 0.05 7.08 -13.88
C LYS A 53 1.06 8.22 -13.76
N GLN A 54 0.61 9.40 -13.32
CA GLN A 54 1.49 10.55 -13.09
C GLN A 54 2.49 10.29 -11.97
N LEU A 55 2.06 9.71 -10.84
CA LEU A 55 2.94 9.37 -9.72
C LEU A 55 3.96 8.29 -10.13
N GLN A 56 3.54 7.30 -10.94
CA GLN A 56 4.44 6.31 -11.52
C GLN A 56 5.51 6.96 -12.40
N GLN A 57 5.13 7.91 -13.26
CA GLN A 57 6.07 8.63 -14.11
C GLN A 57 7.10 9.40 -13.28
N VAL A 58 6.67 10.09 -12.22
CA VAL A 58 7.57 10.80 -11.31
C VAL A 58 8.51 9.83 -10.59
N ASN A 59 8.02 8.68 -10.12
CA ASN A 59 8.85 7.65 -9.51
C ASN A 59 9.91 7.09 -10.47
N VAL A 60 9.57 6.89 -11.76
CA VAL A 60 10.54 6.48 -12.78
C VAL A 60 11.60 7.56 -13.02
N GLN A 61 11.21 8.84 -13.06
CA GLN A 61 12.14 9.96 -13.21
C GLN A 61 13.08 10.09 -12.01
N MET A 62 12.58 9.90 -10.79
CA MET A 62 13.40 9.84 -9.59
C MET A 62 14.35 8.65 -9.60
N GLN A 63 13.91 7.48 -10.06
CA GLN A 63 14.75 6.29 -10.22
C GLN A 63 15.88 6.53 -11.21
N ALA A 64 15.61 7.14 -12.36
CA ALA A 64 16.63 7.50 -13.33
C ALA A 64 17.67 8.47 -12.74
N TRP A 65 17.21 9.44 -11.95
CA TRP A 65 18.07 10.39 -11.23
C TRP A 65 18.99 9.69 -10.22
N VAL A 66 18.46 8.79 -9.38
CA VAL A 66 19.27 8.03 -8.41
C VAL A 66 20.30 7.16 -9.15
N SER A 67 19.90 6.47 -10.22
CA SER A 67 20.78 5.63 -11.03
C SER A 67 21.88 6.40 -11.77
N SER A 68 21.68 7.71 -12.02
CA SER A 68 22.67 8.57 -12.70
C SER A 68 23.82 9.09 -11.81
N GLY A 69 23.87 8.69 -10.53
CA GLY A 69 24.93 9.08 -9.59
C GLY A 69 24.44 9.74 -8.30
N GLY A 70 23.17 9.52 -7.91
CA GLY A 70 22.61 10.05 -6.68
C GLY A 70 23.20 9.41 -5.42
N SER A 71 23.41 10.21 -4.38
CA SER A 71 23.80 9.76 -3.02
C SER A 71 22.84 8.72 -2.44
N GLU A 72 23.33 7.80 -1.59
CA GLU A 72 22.53 6.77 -0.88
C GLU A 72 21.28 7.32 -0.16
N ILE A 73 21.32 8.57 0.31
CA ILE A 73 20.21 9.25 0.99
C ILE A 73 18.99 9.40 0.06
N PHE A 74 19.23 9.61 -1.24
CA PHE A 74 18.17 9.72 -2.24
C PHE A 74 17.56 8.36 -2.59
N SER A 75 18.36 7.29 -2.51
CA SER A 75 17.89 5.91 -2.71
C SER A 75 16.84 5.54 -1.66
N HIS A 76 17.08 5.79 -0.37
CA HIS A 76 16.09 5.50 0.67
C HIS A 76 14.81 6.34 0.51
N THR A 77 14.95 7.60 0.13
CA THR A 77 13.78 8.47 -0.12
C THR A 77 12.95 7.97 -1.29
N LEU A 78 13.60 7.50 -2.35
CA LEU A 78 12.95 6.88 -3.51
C LEU A 78 12.23 5.60 -3.14
N THR A 79 12.88 4.69 -2.39
CA THR A 79 12.25 3.45 -1.93
C THR A 79 10.95 3.74 -1.19
N ARG A 80 10.94 4.75 -0.30
CA ARG A 80 9.72 5.17 0.39
C ARG A 80 8.62 5.65 -0.56
N HIS A 81 8.96 6.44 -1.58
CA HIS A 81 7.98 6.90 -2.58
C HIS A 81 7.44 5.75 -3.45
N GLN A 82 8.25 4.71 -3.69
CA GLN A 82 7.81 3.49 -4.37
C GLN A 82 6.89 2.63 -3.50
N GLU A 83 7.19 2.49 -2.21
CA GLU A 83 6.34 1.79 -1.24
C GLU A 83 4.96 2.46 -1.14
N ILE A 84 4.94 3.79 -0.94
CA ILE A 84 3.69 4.56 -0.89
C ILE A 84 2.89 4.37 -2.18
N PHE A 85 3.53 4.46 -3.35
CA PHE A 85 2.86 4.24 -4.63
C PHE A 85 2.26 2.82 -4.75
N GLN A 86 2.98 1.79 -4.30
CA GLN A 86 2.48 0.41 -4.31
C GLN A 86 1.28 0.25 -3.37
N ASP A 87 1.37 0.79 -2.16
CA ASP A 87 0.28 0.76 -1.18
C ASP A 87 -0.97 1.44 -1.73
N LEU A 88 -0.84 2.64 -2.31
CA LEU A 88 -1.96 3.38 -2.92
C LEU A 88 -2.57 2.64 -4.11
N THR A 89 -1.75 1.99 -4.94
CA THR A 89 -2.22 1.18 -6.06
C THR A 89 -2.98 -0.05 -5.58
N GLN A 90 -2.49 -0.71 -4.53
CA GLN A 90 -3.14 -1.89 -3.96
C GLN A 90 -4.46 -1.52 -3.28
N GLU A 91 -4.47 -0.41 -2.52
CA GLU A 91 -5.66 0.18 -1.93
C GLU A 91 -6.74 0.43 -2.98
N PHE A 92 -6.38 1.08 -4.09
CA PHE A 92 -7.28 1.37 -5.20
C PHE A 92 -7.89 0.10 -5.80
N LYS A 93 -7.05 -0.88 -6.15
CA LYS A 93 -7.52 -2.17 -6.71
C LYS A 93 -8.47 -2.89 -5.78
N ARG A 94 -8.22 -2.85 -4.46
CA ARG A 94 -9.09 -3.45 -3.44
C ARG A 94 -10.43 -2.71 -3.33
N LEU A 95 -10.43 -1.38 -3.38
CA LEU A 95 -11.66 -0.59 -3.36
C LEU A 95 -12.50 -0.83 -4.61
N HIS A 96 -11.84 -0.83 -5.77
CA HIS A 96 -12.46 -1.08 -7.06
C HIS A 96 -13.09 -2.49 -7.11
N SER A 97 -12.37 -3.54 -6.68
CA SER A 97 -12.93 -4.91 -6.64
C SER A 97 -14.11 -5.03 -5.67
N SER A 98 -14.03 -4.36 -4.51
CA SER A 98 -15.15 -4.30 -3.56
C SER A 98 -16.37 -3.60 -4.15
N GLN A 99 -16.19 -2.50 -4.87
CA GLN A 99 -17.28 -1.80 -5.54
C GLN A 99 -17.93 -2.68 -6.62
N ARG A 100 -17.12 -3.35 -7.46
CA ARG A 100 -17.62 -4.27 -8.48
C ARG A 100 -18.46 -5.39 -7.87
N ALA A 101 -17.98 -6.03 -6.81
CA ALA A 101 -18.73 -7.08 -6.11
C ALA A 101 -20.07 -6.58 -5.55
N LYS A 102 -20.11 -5.35 -5.00
CA LYS A 102 -21.36 -4.73 -4.53
C LYS A 102 -22.32 -4.43 -5.68
N LYS A 103 -21.81 -3.95 -6.83
CA LYS A 103 -22.62 -3.67 -8.02
C LYS A 103 -23.23 -4.95 -8.59
N GLU A 104 -22.43 -6.02 -8.71
CA GLU A 104 -22.90 -7.34 -9.13
C GLU A 104 -23.99 -7.87 -8.20
N HIS A 105 -23.77 -7.78 -6.88
CA HIS A 105 -24.78 -8.20 -5.90
C HIS A 105 -26.07 -7.37 -5.97
N ALA A 106 -25.98 -6.06 -6.20
CA ALA A 106 -27.14 -5.19 -6.38
C ALA A 106 -27.92 -5.53 -7.66
N SER A 107 -27.20 -5.78 -8.77
CA SER A 107 -27.81 -6.18 -10.05
C SER A 107 -28.53 -7.53 -9.94
N LEU A 108 -27.94 -8.51 -9.25
CA LEU A 108 -28.60 -9.80 -9.00
C LEU A 108 -29.87 -9.67 -8.14
N LEU A 109 -29.87 -8.78 -7.14
CA LEU A 109 -31.06 -8.51 -6.34
C LEU A 109 -32.15 -7.78 -7.13
N GLU A 110 -31.78 -6.88 -8.03
CA GLU A 110 -32.71 -6.21 -8.92
C GLU A 110 -33.38 -7.20 -9.87
N ASP A 111 -32.60 -8.08 -10.50
CA ASP A 111 -33.09 -9.16 -11.36
C ASP A 111 -34.03 -10.11 -10.61
N PHE A 112 -33.70 -10.46 -9.36
CA PHE A 112 -34.58 -11.26 -8.51
C PHE A 112 -35.89 -10.54 -8.15
N ARG A 113 -35.83 -9.23 -7.87
CA ARG A 113 -37.03 -8.42 -7.57
C ARG A 113 -37.91 -8.24 -8.80
N GLU A 114 -37.34 -8.12 -9.99
CA GLU A 114 -38.07 -8.06 -11.25
C GLU A 114 -38.71 -9.42 -11.58
N PHE A 115 -38.00 -10.53 -11.35
CA PHE A 115 -38.55 -11.88 -11.45
C PHE A 115 -39.72 -12.12 -10.48
N ASP A 116 -39.62 -11.70 -9.21
CA ASP A 116 -40.71 -11.89 -8.24
C ASP A 116 -41.90 -10.97 -8.57
N ARG A 117 -41.67 -9.75 -9.11
CA ARG A 117 -42.74 -8.86 -9.60
C ARG A 117 -43.48 -9.43 -10.79
N THR A 118 -42.76 -9.84 -11.83
CA THR A 118 -43.35 -10.45 -13.03
C THR A 118 -44.11 -11.72 -12.69
N ARG A 119 -43.63 -12.49 -11.71
CA ARG A 119 -44.35 -13.65 -11.20
C ARG A 119 -45.61 -13.28 -10.42
N LEU A 120 -45.57 -12.26 -9.55
CA LEU A 120 -46.76 -11.78 -8.84
C LEU A 120 -47.84 -11.25 -9.80
N ASP A 121 -47.46 -10.55 -10.88
CA ASP A 121 -48.39 -10.14 -11.94
C ASP A 121 -48.99 -11.34 -12.70
N LEU A 122 -48.28 -12.47 -12.77
CA LEU A 122 -48.82 -13.74 -13.32
C LEU A 122 -49.66 -14.53 -12.30
N GLU A 123 -49.47 -14.30 -10.99
CA GLU A 123 -50.09 -15.08 -9.90
C GLU A 123 -51.40 -14.45 -9.38
N ASP A 124 -51.78 -13.24 -9.84
CA ASP A 124 -53.13 -12.66 -9.65
C ASP A 124 -54.25 -13.52 -10.30
N GLY A 125 -53.86 -14.53 -11.08
CA GLY A 125 -54.70 -15.61 -11.59
C GLY A 125 -54.65 -16.91 -10.80
N GLY A 126 -54.83 -16.88 -9.47
CA GLY A 126 -55.24 -18.03 -8.65
C GLY A 126 -54.26 -19.22 -8.52
N GLY A 127 -53.27 -19.11 -7.62
CA GLY A 127 -52.36 -20.20 -7.26
C GLY A 127 -52.63 -20.80 -5.87
N SER A 128 -53.00 -22.09 -5.82
CA SER A 128 -53.32 -22.89 -4.63
C SER A 128 -52.12 -23.09 -3.67
N TYR A 129 -52.41 -23.29 -2.39
CA TYR A 129 -51.48 -23.53 -1.26
C TYR A 129 -50.34 -24.52 -1.55
N ASP A 130 -50.57 -25.52 -2.41
CA ASP A 130 -49.56 -26.49 -2.84
C ASP A 130 -48.40 -25.86 -3.63
N GLN A 131 -48.65 -24.79 -4.38
CA GLN A 131 -47.60 -24.08 -5.13
C GLN A 131 -46.68 -23.28 -4.18
N ALA A 132 -47.23 -22.79 -3.07
CA ALA A 132 -46.45 -22.14 -2.01
C ALA A 132 -45.53 -23.16 -1.32
N LEU A 133 -46.02 -24.36 -1.02
CA LEU A 133 -45.23 -25.43 -0.42
C LEU A 133 -44.12 -25.95 -1.36
N LEU A 134 -44.41 -26.07 -2.66
CA LEU A 134 -43.39 -26.43 -3.66
C LEU A 134 -42.33 -25.32 -3.80
N LYS A 135 -42.73 -24.03 -3.74
CA LYS A 135 -41.80 -22.88 -3.71
C LYS A 135 -40.91 -22.93 -2.47
N GLU A 136 -41.48 -23.23 -1.30
CA GLU A 136 -40.73 -23.38 -0.05
C GLU A 136 -39.70 -24.51 -0.16
N ARG A 137 -40.10 -25.68 -0.65
CA ARG A 137 -39.20 -26.82 -0.83
C ARG A 137 -38.05 -26.52 -1.79
N ALA A 138 -38.32 -25.81 -2.88
CA ALA A 138 -37.30 -25.36 -3.83
C ALA A 138 -36.34 -24.33 -3.20
N SER A 139 -36.86 -23.44 -2.36
CA SER A 139 -36.04 -22.46 -1.62
C SER A 139 -35.14 -23.13 -0.59
N ILE A 140 -35.64 -24.12 0.17
CA ILE A 140 -34.85 -24.91 1.14
C ILE A 140 -33.73 -25.66 0.42
N HIS A 141 -34.03 -26.29 -0.72
CA HIS A 141 -33.02 -27.00 -1.49
C HIS A 141 -31.91 -26.07 -2.00
N ARG A 142 -32.27 -24.85 -2.46
CA ARG A 142 -31.27 -23.83 -2.84
C ARG A 142 -30.43 -23.37 -1.65
N SER A 143 -31.05 -23.11 -0.50
CA SER A 143 -30.36 -22.73 0.74
C SER A 143 -29.37 -23.82 1.20
N SER A 144 -29.73 -25.10 1.05
CA SER A 144 -28.84 -26.23 1.36
C SER A 144 -27.57 -26.21 0.49
N GLY A 145 -27.71 -25.98 -0.83
CA GLY A 145 -26.56 -25.89 -1.73
C GLY A 145 -25.67 -24.67 -1.46
N GLN A 146 -26.25 -23.53 -1.06
CA GLN A 146 -25.47 -22.36 -0.63
C GLN A 146 -24.69 -22.63 0.65
N MET A 147 -25.25 -23.40 1.59
CA MET A 147 -24.57 -23.78 2.83
C MET A 147 -23.32 -24.62 2.56
N ASP A 148 -23.38 -25.54 1.59
CA ASP A 148 -22.22 -26.32 1.15
C ASP A 148 -21.12 -25.43 0.53
N SER A 149 -21.50 -24.39 -0.22
CA SER A 149 -20.54 -23.43 -0.76
C SER A 149 -19.84 -22.61 0.34
N VAL A 150 -20.59 -22.18 1.37
CA VAL A 150 -20.04 -21.49 2.54
C VAL A 150 -19.10 -22.40 3.34
N ILE A 151 -19.44 -23.69 3.48
CA ILE A 151 -18.58 -24.69 4.12
C ILE A 151 -17.28 -24.88 3.34
N SER A 152 -17.36 -24.99 2.01
CA SER A 152 -16.18 -25.10 1.14
C SER A 152 -15.28 -23.87 1.26
N GLN A 153 -15.87 -22.66 1.22
CA GLN A 153 -15.14 -21.40 1.35
C GLN A 153 -14.50 -21.24 2.74
N ALA A 154 -15.18 -21.68 3.79
CA ALA A 154 -14.63 -21.70 5.15
C ALA A 154 -13.43 -22.65 5.25
N GLN A 155 -13.49 -23.83 4.61
CA GLN A 155 -12.38 -24.79 4.56
C GLN A 155 -11.17 -24.22 3.79
N GLU A 156 -11.38 -23.51 2.68
CA GLU A 156 -10.30 -22.83 1.96
C GLU A 156 -9.65 -21.72 2.81
N THR A 157 -10.47 -20.94 3.51
CA THR A 157 -9.99 -19.89 4.41
C THR A 157 -9.16 -20.47 5.55
N LEU A 158 -9.60 -21.59 6.14
CA LEU A 158 -8.85 -22.31 7.17
C LEU A 158 -7.49 -22.81 6.65
N LYS A 159 -7.46 -23.39 5.45
CA LYS A 159 -6.22 -23.82 4.79
C LYS A 159 -5.27 -22.65 4.54
N SER A 160 -5.79 -21.51 4.07
CA SER A 160 -5.01 -20.29 3.86
C SER A 160 -4.43 -19.75 5.18
N LEU A 161 -5.22 -19.71 6.25
CA LEU A 161 -4.76 -19.28 7.58
C LEU A 161 -3.70 -20.24 8.16
N MET A 162 -3.85 -21.56 7.95
CA MET A 162 -2.82 -22.53 8.36
C MET A 162 -1.52 -22.35 7.56
N PHE A 163 -1.61 -22.11 6.25
CA PHE A 163 -0.45 -21.83 5.41
C PHE A 163 0.25 -20.51 5.82
N GLN A 164 -0.55 -19.47 6.12
CA GLN A 164 -0.04 -18.22 6.68
C GLN A 164 0.65 -18.44 8.03
N ARG A 165 0.07 -19.24 8.94
CA ARG A 165 0.70 -19.59 10.23
C ARG A 165 2.01 -20.34 10.05
N SER A 166 2.08 -21.28 9.10
CA SER A 166 3.32 -21.99 8.75
C SER A 166 4.38 -21.02 8.19
N THR A 167 3.96 -20.08 7.33
CA THR A 167 4.82 -19.04 6.77
C THR A 167 5.35 -18.10 7.86
N PHE A 168 4.51 -17.66 8.80
CA PHE A 168 4.90 -16.86 9.96
C PHE A 168 5.88 -17.59 10.89
N GLY A 169 5.73 -18.91 11.06
CA GLY A 169 6.71 -19.74 11.77
C GLY A 169 8.09 -19.72 11.10
N GLY A 170 8.15 -19.69 9.77
CA GLY A 170 9.39 -19.57 8.99
C GLY A 170 10.03 -18.17 9.01
N ILE A 171 9.27 -17.11 9.30
CA ILE A 171 9.81 -15.74 9.40
C ILE A 171 10.64 -15.59 10.68
N ASN A 172 10.22 -16.18 11.80
CA ASN A 172 11.00 -16.16 13.05
C ASN A 172 12.37 -16.88 12.92
N SER A 173 12.44 -17.96 12.15
CA SER A 173 13.72 -18.65 11.91
C SER A 173 14.66 -17.86 10.99
N LYS A 174 14.11 -17.13 10.00
CA LYS A 174 14.89 -16.19 9.16
C LYS A 174 15.35 -14.96 9.93
N LEU A 175 14.51 -14.39 10.81
CA LEU A 175 14.85 -13.24 11.66
C LEU A 175 15.93 -13.59 12.70
N SER A 176 15.88 -14.79 13.28
CA SER A 176 16.93 -15.32 14.15
C SER A 176 18.29 -15.46 13.42
N ASN A 177 18.27 -15.94 12.17
CA ASN A 177 19.46 -16.00 11.31
C ASN A 177 19.99 -14.63 10.84
N VAL A 178 19.15 -13.58 10.81
CA VAL A 178 19.59 -12.21 10.55
C VAL A 178 20.18 -11.57 11.82
N SER A 179 19.60 -11.89 12.99
CA SER A 179 20.12 -11.46 14.30
C SER A 179 21.55 -11.97 14.56
N SER A 180 21.87 -13.19 14.14
CA SER A 180 23.24 -13.74 14.24
C SER A 180 24.27 -13.07 13.31
N ARG A 181 23.85 -12.23 12.35
CA ARG A 181 24.74 -11.42 11.49
C ARG A 181 24.88 -9.94 11.88
N LEU A 182 24.05 -9.45 12.81
CA LEU A 182 24.18 -8.10 13.39
C LEU A 182 25.48 -7.84 14.20
N PRO A 183 26.15 -8.82 14.85
CA PRO A 183 27.43 -8.52 15.52
C PRO A 183 28.56 -8.09 14.55
N THR A 184 28.47 -8.39 13.25
CA THR A 184 29.48 -7.97 12.25
C THR A 184 29.36 -6.50 11.87
N VAL A 185 28.14 -5.95 11.83
CA VAL A 185 27.90 -4.53 11.48
C VAL A 185 28.42 -3.59 12.57
N ASN A 186 28.28 -3.98 13.84
CA ASN A 186 28.79 -3.18 14.96
C ASN A 186 30.33 -3.08 15.00
N HIS A 187 31.04 -4.11 14.50
CA HIS A 187 32.49 -4.09 14.42
C HIS A 187 32.99 -3.15 13.31
N ILE A 188 32.33 -3.17 12.14
CA ILE A 188 32.64 -2.28 11.01
C ILE A 188 32.34 -0.81 11.37
N LEU A 189 31.20 -0.55 12.02
CA LEU A 189 30.83 0.81 12.45
C LEU A 189 31.79 1.35 13.54
N SER A 190 32.26 0.50 14.46
CA SER A 190 33.24 0.87 15.48
C SER A 190 34.63 1.12 14.90
N ALA A 191 35.06 0.32 13.92
CA ALA A 191 36.33 0.51 13.22
C ALA A 191 36.35 1.84 12.44
N ILE A 192 35.23 2.21 11.80
CA ILE A 192 35.08 3.49 11.09
C ILE A 192 35.11 4.68 12.05
N LYS A 193 34.42 4.59 13.20
CA LYS A 193 34.45 5.65 14.21
C LYS A 193 35.84 5.86 14.81
N LYS A 194 36.61 4.78 15.04
CA LYS A 194 37.95 4.84 15.65
C LYS A 194 38.99 5.55 14.77
N LYS A 195 38.88 5.42 13.44
CA LYS A 195 39.77 6.12 12.50
C LYS A 195 39.51 7.64 12.50
N LYS A 196 38.23 8.04 12.52
CA LYS A 196 37.83 9.46 12.53
C LYS A 196 38.17 10.18 13.85
N SER A 197 38.15 9.47 14.99
CA SER A 197 38.54 10.06 16.28
C SER A 197 40.04 10.31 16.41
N MET A 198 40.88 9.45 15.82
CA MET A 198 42.34 9.61 15.85
C MET A 198 42.79 10.90 15.14
N ASP A 199 42.24 11.17 13.95
CA ASP A 199 42.58 12.37 13.18
C ASP A 199 42.17 13.66 13.92
N THR A 200 41.05 13.63 14.64
CA THR A 200 40.57 14.79 15.43
C THR A 200 41.46 15.05 16.66
N ILE A 201 41.94 13.99 17.33
CA ILE A 201 42.84 14.11 18.48
C ILE A 201 44.18 14.71 18.04
N ILE A 202 44.76 14.23 16.92
CA ILE A 202 46.03 14.76 16.41
C ILE A 202 45.90 16.24 16.03
N LEU A 203 44.83 16.62 15.34
CA LEU A 203 44.59 18.01 14.94
C LEU A 203 44.46 18.95 16.14
N SER A 204 43.72 18.55 17.18
CA SER A 204 43.53 19.35 18.39
C SER A 204 44.81 19.52 19.21
N LEU A 205 45.66 18.49 19.27
CA LEU A 205 46.94 18.55 19.98
C LEU A 205 47.92 19.50 19.28
N VAL A 206 48.00 19.44 17.95
CA VAL A 206 48.84 20.36 17.16
C VAL A 206 48.38 21.81 17.32
N ALA A 207 47.07 22.07 17.27
CA ALA A 207 46.51 23.41 17.48
C ALA A 207 46.81 23.95 18.89
N SER A 208 46.71 23.11 19.92
CA SER A 208 47.03 23.47 21.30
C SER A 208 48.52 23.83 21.50
N VAL A 209 49.43 23.02 20.95
CA VAL A 209 50.88 23.30 21.02
C VAL A 209 51.22 24.60 20.29
N CYS A 210 50.63 24.81 19.11
CA CYS A 210 50.89 26.01 18.32
C CYS A 210 50.40 27.29 19.04
N THR A 211 49.22 27.25 19.64
CA THR A 211 48.69 28.37 20.43
C THR A 211 49.48 28.64 21.71
N PHE A 212 49.97 27.59 22.37
CA PHE A 212 50.82 27.72 23.57
C PHE A 212 52.18 28.38 23.26
N LEU A 213 52.83 27.98 22.17
CA LEU A 213 54.08 28.59 21.73
C LEU A 213 53.91 30.08 21.35
N ILE A 214 52.80 30.43 20.69
CA ILE A 214 52.46 31.82 20.38
C ILE A 214 52.26 32.64 21.66
N LEU A 215 51.56 32.09 22.66
CA LEU A 215 51.36 32.75 23.95
C LEU A 215 52.69 33.00 24.68
N ILE A 216 53.59 32.01 24.74
CA ILE A 216 54.91 32.16 25.36
C ILE A 216 55.72 33.24 24.63
N TYR A 217 55.72 33.23 23.30
CA TYR A 217 56.44 34.24 22.51
C TYR A 217 55.92 35.66 22.79
N TRP A 218 54.59 35.81 22.90
CA TRP A 218 53.96 37.08 23.20
C TRP A 218 54.24 37.57 24.63
N TRP A 219 54.37 36.64 25.58
CA TRP A 219 54.64 36.97 26.98
C TRP A 219 56.12 37.24 27.28
N THR A 220 57.02 36.71 26.46
CA THR A 220 58.47 36.88 26.60
C THR A 220 58.97 38.17 25.91
N LYS A 221 58.16 38.78 25.05
CA LYS A 221 58.46 40.02 24.33
C LYS A 221 57.84 41.23 25.01
#